data_AF-A0A6J6PWD5-F1
#
_entry.id   AF-A0A6J6PWD5-F1
#
_cell.length_a   1.000
_cell.length_b   1.000
_cell.length_c   1.000
_cell.angle_alpha   90.00
_cell.angle_beta   90.00
_cell.angle_gamma   90.00
#
_symmetry.space_group_name_H-M   'P 1'
#
loop_
_entity.id
_entity.type
_entity.pdbx_description
1 polymer ?
#
loop_
_entity_poly.entity_id
_entity_poly.type
_entity_poly.pdbx_seq_one_letter_code
_entity_poly.pdbx_strand_id
1 'polypeptide(L)' 'MDVKDKAGNVIGSVTSGTFSPTLKNGIALALIAPSVNIGDQLVVDVRGRDLDVEVVTIPFVPSHVR' A
#
# COMPACT_ATOMS: atom_id res chain seq x y z
N MET A 1 -3.06 -9.55 -5.60
CA MET A 1 -3.57 -8.67 -4.54
C MET A 1 -3.69 -7.33 -5.21
N ASP A 2 -4.92 -7.00 -5.58
CA ASP A 2 -5.18 -5.91 -6.50
C ASP A 2 -5.31 -4.62 -5.71
N VAL A 3 -4.78 -3.53 -6.25
CA VAL A 3 -4.95 -2.19 -5.72
C VAL A 3 -6.11 -1.55 -6.47
N LYS A 4 -7.11 -1.08 -5.73
CA LYS A 4 -8.33 -0.48 -6.26
C LYS A 4 -8.45 0.98 -5.81
N ASP A 5 -9.09 1.79 -6.64
CA ASP A 5 -9.56 3.11 -6.21
C ASP A 5 -10.84 3.01 -5.35
N LYS A 6 -11.35 4.13 -4.87
CA LYS A 6 -12.60 4.18 -4.08
C LYS A 6 -13.86 3.77 -4.86
N ALA A 7 -13.81 3.76 -6.19
CA ALA A 7 -14.89 3.29 -7.04
C ALA A 7 -14.78 1.78 -7.33
N GLY A 8 -13.74 1.11 -6.83
CA GLY A 8 -13.52 -0.33 -7.01
C GLY A 8 -12.76 -0.68 -8.30
N ASN A 9 -12.31 0.31 -9.08
CA ASN A 9 -11.54 0.04 -10.29
C ASN A 9 -10.13 -0.42 -9.92
N VAL A 10 -9.65 -1.48 -10.54
CA VAL A 10 -8.26 -1.95 -10.36
C VAL A 10 -7.30 -0.98 -11.05
N ILE A 11 -6.41 -0.39 -10.26
CA ILE A 11 -5.44 0.63 -10.70
C ILE A 11 -3.98 0.20 -10.48
N GLY A 12 -3.76 -1.03 -10.02
CA GLY A 12 -2.42 -1.55 -9.78
C GLY A 12 -2.41 -2.90 -9.07
N SER A 13 -1.22 -3.32 -8.65
CA SER A 13 -1.03 -4.60 -7.97
C SER A 13 0.11 -4.51 -6.94
N VAL A 14 -0.10 -5.17 -5.80
CA VAL A 14 0.91 -5.31 -4.75
C VAL A 14 2.00 -6.27 -5.20
N THR A 15 3.26 -5.84 -5.13
CA THR A 15 4.43 -6.64 -5.50
C THR A 15 5.10 -7.29 -4.28
N SER A 16 5.06 -6.61 -3.14
CA SER A 16 5.61 -7.10 -1.87
C SER A 16 4.78 -6.57 -0.72
N GLY A 17 4.54 -7.39 0.30
CA GLY A 17 3.77 -6.99 1.47
C GLY A 17 4.09 -7.83 2.68
N THR A 18 4.08 -7.21 3.86
CA THR A 18 4.33 -7.89 5.13
C THR A 18 3.66 -7.14 6.28
N PHE A 19 3.58 -7.78 7.44
CA PHE A 19 3.29 -7.08 8.68
C PHE A 19 4.58 -6.46 9.23
N SER A 20 4.56 -5.18 9.55
CA SER A 20 5.66 -4.48 10.22
C SER A 20 5.52 -4.63 11.74
N PRO A 21 6.41 -5.36 12.44
CA PRO A 21 6.35 -5.48 13.89
C PRO A 21 6.58 -4.13 14.60
N THR A 22 7.40 -3.27 14.00
CA THR A 22 7.74 -1.94 14.54
C THR A 22 6.56 -0.99 14.46
N LEU A 23 5.88 -0.93 13.31
CA LEU A 23 4.72 -0.04 13.12
C LEU A 23 3.41 -0.67 13.60
N LYS A 24 3.42 -1.99 13.87
CA LYS A 24 2.25 -2.78 14.28
C LYS A 24 1.09 -2.73 13.27
N ASN A 25 1.40 -2.54 11.99
CA ASN A 25 0.43 -2.53 10.89
C ASN A 25 1.00 -3.22 9.63
N GLY A 26 0.12 -3.45 8.65
CA GLY A 26 0.53 -3.94 7.34
C GLY A 26 1.24 -2.86 6.52
N ILE A 27 2.31 -3.23 5.83
CA ILE A 27 3.01 -2.38 4.86
C ILE A 27 3.17 -3.13 3.55
N ALA A 28 3.18 -2.40 2.44
CA ALA A 28 3.30 -2.99 1.12
C ALA A 28 3.98 -2.05 0.12
N LEU A 29 4.58 -2.64 -0.89
CA LEU A 29 4.99 -1.98 -2.13
C LEU A 29 4.07 -2.45 -3.25
N ALA A 30 3.71 -1.52 -4.13
CA ALA A 30 2.81 -1.79 -5.24
C ALA A 30 3.26 -1.02 -6.49
N LEU A 31 2.97 -1.59 -7.65
CA LEU A 31 3.01 -0.88 -8.93
C LEU A 31 1.58 -0.38 -9.20
N ILE A 32 1.43 0.93 -9.33
CA ILE A 32 0.12 1.60 -9.43
C ILE A 32 0.13 2.65 -10.54
N ALA A 33 -1.06 3.06 -10.98
CA ALA A 33 -1.24 4.09 -11.99
C ALA A 33 -0.55 5.42 -11.60
N PRO A 34 0.03 6.16 -12.57
CA PRO A 34 0.79 7.38 -12.31
C PRO A 34 -0.06 8.56 -11.84
N SER A 35 -1.39 8.46 -11.91
CA SER A 35 -2.33 9.48 -11.43
C SER A 35 -2.49 9.50 -9.91
N VAL A 36 -1.95 8.50 -9.21
CA VAL A 36 -2.03 8.37 -7.75
C VAL A 36 -0.95 9.22 -7.09
N ASN A 37 -1.34 9.98 -6.07
CA ASN A 37 -0.45 10.86 -5.31
C ASN A 37 -0.17 10.31 -3.91
N ILE A 38 0.88 10.83 -3.29
CA ILE A 38 1.15 10.60 -1.86
C ILE A 38 0.01 11.18 -1.03
N GLY A 39 -0.46 10.43 -0.03
CA GLY A 39 -1.61 10.75 0.82
C GLY A 39 -2.93 10.20 0.31
N ASP A 40 -2.98 9.69 -0.92
CA ASP A 40 -4.21 9.10 -1.47
C ASP A 40 -4.63 7.86 -0.68
N GLN A 41 -5.93 7.73 -0.47
CA GLN A 41 -6.57 6.59 0.17
C GLN A 41 -7.05 5.61 -0.91
N LEU A 42 -6.54 4.39 -0.87
CA LEU A 42 -6.83 3.31 -1.81
C LEU A 42 -7.37 2.09 -1.06
N VAL A 43 -7.78 1.08 -1.82
CA VAL A 43 -8.20 -0.22 -1.28
C VAL A 43 -7.29 -1.31 -1.81
N VAL A 44 -6.85 -2.22 -0.94
CA VAL A 44 -6.11 -3.43 -1.35
C VAL A 44 -6.94 -4.66 -1.06
N ASP A 45 -7.11 -5.52 -2.07
CA ASP A 45 -7.71 -6.83 -1.91
C ASP A 45 -6.69 -7.85 -1.38
N VAL A 46 -6.80 -8.17 -0.10
CA VAL A 46 -5.98 -9.16 0.59
C VAL A 46 -6.77 -10.45 0.77
N ARG A 47 -6.69 -11.31 -0.26
CA ARG A 47 -7.31 -12.65 -0.29
C ARG A 47 -8.85 -12.59 -0.13
N GLY A 48 -9.50 -11.70 -0.87
CA GLY A 48 -10.95 -11.49 -0.87
C GLY A 48 -11.44 -10.54 0.23
N ARG A 49 -10.52 -9.81 0.88
CA ARG A 49 -10.87 -8.80 1.89
C ARG A 49 -10.29 -7.47 1.47
N ASP A 50 -11.17 -6.51 1.29
CA ASP A 50 -10.79 -5.13 1.00
C ASP A 50 -10.28 -4.47 2.29
N LEU A 51 -9.08 -3.88 2.21
CA LEU A 51 -8.45 -3.12 3.29
C LEU A 51 -8.10 -1.72 2.80
N ASP A 52 -8.48 -0.70 3.57
CA ASP A 52 -8.08 0.68 3.30
C ASP A 52 -6.57 0.86 3.54
N VAL A 53 -5.91 1.57 2.63
CA VAL A 53 -4.49 1.88 2.70
C VAL A 53 -4.23 3.33 2.28
N GLU A 54 -3.14 3.89 2.79
CA GLU A 54 -2.64 5.21 2.41
C GLU A 54 -1.35 5.10 1.61
N VAL A 55 -1.22 5.89 0.55
CA VAL A 55 0.03 6.00 -0.21
C VAL A 55 1.00 6.89 0.56
N VAL A 56 2.12 6.33 1.01
CA VAL A 56 3.12 7.07 1.79
C VAL A 56 4.48 7.06 1.10
N THR A 57 5.33 8.03 1.45
CA THR A 57 6.73 8.05 1.03
C THR A 57 7.55 7.01 1.79
N ILE A 58 8.52 6.41 1.11
CA ILE A 58 9.56 5.60 1.74
C ILE A 58 10.65 6.49 2.39
N PRO A 59 11.35 6.01 3.44
CA PRO A 59 11.20 4.70 4.07
C PRO A 59 10.04 4.63 5.07
N PHE A 60 9.45 3.44 5.24
CA PHE A 60 8.37 3.22 6.23
C PHE A 60 8.82 3.40 7.68
N VAL A 61 10.11 3.17 7.97
CA VAL A 61 10.72 3.37 9.29
C VAL A 61 12.07 4.08 9.11
N PRO A 62 12.53 4.89 10.08
CA PRO A 62 13.82 5.56 9.99
C PRO A 62 14.98 4.56 9.81
N SER A 63 15.87 4.85 8.86
CA SER A 63 17.12 4.09 8.69
C SER A 63 18.13 4.50 9.76
N HIS A 64 18.75 3.51 10.39
CA HIS A 64 19.83 3.72 11.38
C HIS A 64 21.17 3.12 10.91
N VAL A 65 21.26 2.76 9.63
CA VAL A 65 22.50 2.22 9.05
C VAL A 65 23.52 3.35 8.90
N ARG A 66 24.75 3.12 9.36
CA ARG A 66 25.91 4.01 9.18
C ARG A 66 26.74 3.59 7.98
#